data_AF-L9L3L4-F1
#
_entry.id   AF-L9L3L4-F1
#
_cell.length_a   1.000
_cell.length_b   1.000
_cell.length_c   1.000
_cell.angle_alpha   90.00
_cell.angle_beta   90.00
_cell.angle_gamma   90.00
#
_symmetry.space_group_name_H-M   'P 1'
#
loop_
_entity.id
_entity.type
_entity.pdbx_description
1 polymer ?
#
loop_
_entity_poly.entity_id
_entity_poly.type
_entity_poly.pdbx_seq_one_letter_code
_entity_poly.pdbx_strand_id
1 'polypeptide(L)'
;ASRYRRFLKLCEEWPVDETKRGRDLGTYLRQRVAQAFREGENTQIAEPEACDQMYQSLARLHSNYYKHKYPRPRDTSFSGLSVEEYKLILSTDTLGEFKEINKGMWKKLQEKFASKGPEEKHKAWAQSLSRPRT
;
A
#
# COMPACT_ATOMS: atom_id res chain seq x y z
N ALA A 1 -28.67 -3.71 18.83
CA ALA A 1 -28.45 -2.72 17.76
C ALA A 1 -28.39 -3.43 16.40
N SER A 2 -29.03 -2.88 15.37
CA SER A 2 -28.96 -3.37 13.99
C SER A 2 -27.50 -3.46 13.52
N ARG A 3 -27.19 -4.36 12.58
CA ARG A 3 -25.82 -4.53 12.04
C ARG A 3 -25.32 -3.24 11.43
N TYR A 4 -26.17 -2.58 10.65
CA TYR A 4 -25.85 -1.28 10.05
C TYR A 4 -25.44 -0.23 11.09
N ARG A 5 -26.20 -0.06 12.19
CA ARG A 5 -25.81 0.87 13.28
C ARG A 5 -24.48 0.52 13.92
N ARG A 6 -24.13 -0.77 14.02
CA ARG A 6 -22.82 -1.20 14.55
C ARG A 6 -21.68 -0.79 13.62
N PHE A 7 -21.85 -0.96 12.32
CA PHE A 7 -20.87 -0.49 11.33
C PHE A 7 -20.76 1.03 11.28
N LEU A 8 -21.87 1.77 11.42
CA LEU A 8 -21.83 3.24 11.49
C LEU A 8 -21.02 3.72 12.69
N LYS A 9 -21.28 3.19 13.89
CA LYS A 9 -20.48 3.53 15.08
C LYS A 9 -19.00 3.22 14.89
N LEU A 10 -18.67 2.07 14.31
CA LEU A 10 -17.30 1.72 14.01
C LEU A 10 -16.66 2.72 13.03
N CYS A 11 -17.39 3.17 12.01
CA CYS A 11 -16.91 4.19 11.05
C CYS A 11 -16.73 5.58 11.66
N GLU A 12 -17.51 5.94 12.70
CA GLU A 12 -17.34 7.17 13.47
C GLU A 12 -16.07 7.12 14.31
N GLU A 13 -15.82 5.99 14.98
CA GLU A 13 -14.65 5.82 15.83
C GLU A 13 -13.34 5.60 15.03
N TRP A 14 -13.44 5.16 13.77
CA TRP A 14 -12.26 4.85 12.95
C TRP A 14 -11.58 6.13 12.43
N PRO A 15 -10.31 6.38 12.80
CA PRO A 15 -9.60 7.59 12.38
C PRO A 15 -9.27 7.58 10.88
N VAL A 16 -9.21 8.77 10.28
CA VAL A 16 -8.75 8.96 8.89
C VAL A 16 -7.32 9.47 8.92
N ASP A 17 -6.44 8.80 8.19
CA ASP A 17 -5.08 9.27 7.97
C ASP A 17 -5.03 10.15 6.71
N GLU A 18 -5.03 11.47 6.91
CA GLU A 18 -4.97 12.45 5.82
C GLU A 18 -3.71 12.31 4.96
N THR A 19 -2.62 11.76 5.50
CA THR A 19 -1.38 11.56 4.73
C THR A 19 -1.54 10.46 3.67
N LYS A 20 -2.55 9.58 3.80
CA LYS A 20 -2.81 8.44 2.91
C LYS A 20 -4.03 8.68 2.02
N ARG A 21 -4.13 9.87 1.45
CA ARG A 21 -5.21 10.23 0.50
C ARG A 21 -5.39 9.15 -0.57
N GLY A 22 -6.64 8.71 -0.76
CA GLY A 22 -7.02 7.67 -1.72
C GLY A 22 -6.67 6.22 -1.34
N ARG A 23 -5.97 6.00 -0.22
CA ARG A 23 -5.57 4.66 0.27
C ARG A 23 -5.88 4.43 1.75
N ASP A 24 -6.40 5.45 2.43
CA ASP A 24 -6.78 5.39 3.83
C ASP A 24 -7.88 4.36 4.08
N LEU A 25 -7.66 3.51 5.08
CA LEU A 25 -8.56 2.42 5.41
C LEU A 25 -9.89 2.92 5.98
N GLY A 26 -9.88 3.99 6.78
CA GLY A 26 -11.12 4.56 7.34
C GLY A 26 -12.06 5.07 6.25
N THR A 27 -11.51 5.77 5.26
CA THR A 27 -12.22 6.25 4.08
C THR A 27 -12.77 5.08 3.26
N TYR A 28 -11.95 4.06 3.02
CA TYR A 28 -12.37 2.86 2.31
C TYR A 28 -13.50 2.11 3.04
N LEU A 29 -13.42 1.98 4.36
CA LEU A 29 -14.46 1.32 5.17
C LEU A 29 -15.80 2.06 5.04
N ARG A 30 -15.81 3.39 5.11
CA ARG A 30 -17.05 4.18 4.94
C ARG A 30 -17.67 3.97 3.56
N GLN A 31 -16.85 3.98 2.50
CA GLN A 31 -17.32 3.71 1.14
C GLN A 31 -17.89 2.29 1.01
N ARG A 32 -17.22 1.29 1.58
CA ARG A 32 -17.69 -0.10 1.56
C ARG A 32 -18.97 -0.31 2.35
N VAL A 33 -19.11 0.32 3.51
CA VAL A 33 -20.36 0.26 4.30
C VAL A 33 -21.51 0.90 3.53
N ALA A 34 -21.30 2.05 2.89
CA ALA A 34 -22.32 2.70 2.07
C ALA A 34 -22.73 1.84 0.84
N GLN A 35 -21.78 1.11 0.25
CA GLN A 35 -22.07 0.18 -0.86
C GLN A 35 -22.80 -1.09 -0.38
N ALA A 36 -22.37 -1.67 0.74
CA ALA A 36 -22.90 -2.92 1.24
C ALA A 36 -24.28 -2.75 1.88
N PHE A 37 -24.56 -1.60 2.50
CA PHE A 37 -25.82 -1.27 3.16
C PHE A 37 -26.56 -0.16 2.41
N ARG A 38 -26.73 -0.31 1.09
CA ARG A 38 -27.42 0.68 0.24
C ARG A 38 -28.83 1.02 0.72
N GLU A 39 -29.52 0.05 1.32
CA GLU A 39 -30.88 0.19 1.85
C GLU A 39 -30.87 0.37 3.38
N GLY A 40 -29.69 0.65 3.97
CA GLY A 40 -29.50 0.85 5.40
C GLY A 40 -29.86 -0.39 6.22
N GLU A 41 -30.87 -0.27 7.08
CA GLU A 41 -31.30 -1.36 7.97
C GLU A 41 -32.11 -2.44 7.24
N ASN A 42 -32.67 -2.12 6.08
CA ASN A 42 -33.53 -3.03 5.31
C ASN A 42 -32.73 -3.95 4.37
N THR A 43 -31.43 -3.72 4.22
CA THR A 43 -30.59 -4.52 3.32
C THR A 43 -30.56 -5.98 3.76
N GLN A 44 -30.94 -6.86 2.83
CA GLN A 44 -30.87 -8.31 3.02
C GLN A 44 -29.41 -8.77 2.90
N ILE A 45 -28.85 -9.26 4.01
CA ILE A 45 -27.49 -9.80 4.04
C ILE A 45 -27.59 -11.29 3.72
N ALA A 46 -27.00 -11.70 2.60
CA ALA A 46 -26.99 -13.11 2.18
C ALA A 46 -26.31 -14.04 3.20
N GLU A 47 -25.22 -13.57 3.83
CA GLU A 47 -24.47 -14.31 4.86
C GLU A 47 -24.31 -13.47 6.14
N PRO A 48 -25.27 -13.54 7.07
CA PRO A 48 -25.26 -12.76 8.31
C PRO A 48 -24.04 -13.05 9.19
N GLU A 49 -23.62 -14.30 9.28
CA GLU A 49 -22.52 -14.76 10.14
C GLU A 49 -21.19 -14.22 9.65
N ALA A 50 -20.94 -14.24 8.34
CA ALA A 50 -19.74 -13.68 7.73
C ALA A 50 -19.67 -12.16 7.97
N CYS A 51 -20.81 -11.46 7.87
CA CYS A 51 -20.90 -10.04 8.18
C CYS A 51 -20.54 -9.74 9.65
N ASP A 52 -21.07 -10.53 10.59
CA ASP A 52 -20.78 -10.39 12.01
C ASP A 52 -19.30 -10.70 12.33
N GLN A 53 -18.71 -11.72 11.69
CA GLN A 53 -17.28 -12.03 11.83
C GLN A 53 -16.39 -10.90 11.29
N MET A 54 -16.76 -10.30 10.17
CA MET A 54 -16.05 -9.15 9.60
C MET A 54 -16.10 -7.95 10.54
N TYR A 55 -17.29 -7.66 11.10
CA TYR A 55 -17.44 -6.62 12.11
C TYR A 55 -16.54 -6.85 13.32
N GLN A 56 -16.55 -8.07 13.89
CA GLN A 56 -15.71 -8.41 15.04
C GLN A 56 -14.22 -8.24 14.74
N SER A 57 -13.79 -8.62 13.54
CA SER A 57 -12.40 -8.48 13.11
C SER A 57 -11.98 -7.02 13.04
N LEU A 58 -12.82 -6.16 12.46
CA LEU A 58 -12.56 -4.72 12.41
C LEU A 58 -12.58 -4.08 13.80
N ALA A 59 -13.54 -4.43 14.66
CA ALA A 59 -13.62 -3.92 16.02
C ALA A 59 -12.37 -4.29 16.86
N ARG A 60 -11.83 -5.51 16.67
CA ARG A 60 -10.56 -5.93 17.31
C ARG A 60 -9.35 -5.13 16.81
N LEU A 61 -9.32 -4.80 15.53
CA LEU A 61 -8.26 -3.95 14.96
C LEU A 61 -8.32 -2.53 15.55
N HIS A 62 -9.49 -1.91 15.53
CA HIS A 62 -9.69 -0.55 16.03
C HIS A 62 -9.35 -0.40 17.52
N SER A 63 -9.84 -1.32 18.36
CA SER A 63 -9.55 -1.34 19.80
C SER A 63 -8.12 -1.76 20.15
N ASN A 64 -7.27 -2.05 19.15
CA ASN A 64 -5.94 -2.60 19.34
C ASN A 64 -5.95 -3.86 20.24
N TYR A 65 -7.00 -4.68 20.14
CA TYR A 65 -7.28 -5.78 21.08
C TYR A 65 -6.06 -6.69 21.28
N TYR A 66 -5.40 -7.11 20.20
CA TYR A 66 -4.25 -8.02 20.30
C TYR A 66 -2.99 -7.35 20.84
N LYS A 67 -2.82 -6.05 20.64
CA LYS A 67 -1.73 -5.28 21.25
C LYS A 67 -1.87 -5.28 22.77
N HIS A 68 -3.10 -5.11 23.27
CA HIS A 68 -3.38 -5.11 24.71
C HIS A 68 -3.41 -6.53 25.30
N LYS A 69 -3.90 -7.52 24.55
CA LYS A 69 -3.97 -8.92 24.99
C LYS A 69 -2.60 -9.56 25.11
N TYR A 70 -1.67 -9.20 24.22
CA TYR A 70 -0.32 -9.75 24.18
C TYR A 70 0.71 -8.61 24.23
N PRO A 71 0.88 -7.97 25.39
CA PRO A 71 1.81 -6.86 25.54
C PRO A 71 3.24 -7.35 25.31
N ARG A 72 4.00 -6.61 24.49
CA ARG A 72 5.39 -6.95 24.22
C ARG A 72 6.32 -6.22 25.18
N PRO A 73 7.40 -6.86 25.67
CA PRO A 73 8.39 -6.20 26.52
C PRO A 73 9.22 -5.14 25.80
N ARG A 74 9.31 -5.22 24.46
CA ARG A 74 10.11 -4.33 23.63
C ARG A 74 9.37 -4.00 22.34
N ASP A 75 9.48 -2.75 21.93
CA ASP A 75 9.11 -2.32 20.59
C ASP A 75 10.21 -2.75 19.63
N THR A 76 9.84 -3.58 18.66
CA THR A 76 10.76 -4.11 17.66
C THR A 76 10.12 -3.93 16.29
N SER A 77 10.86 -3.30 15.39
CA SER A 77 10.54 -3.18 13.97
C SER A 77 11.67 -3.80 13.15
N PHE A 78 11.34 -4.42 12.02
CA PHE A 78 12.35 -5.05 11.16
C PHE A 78 13.34 -4.03 10.57
N SER A 79 12.86 -2.83 10.26
CA SER A 79 13.65 -1.75 9.68
C SER A 79 14.42 -0.91 10.70
N GLY A 80 14.12 -1.06 12.00
CA GLY A 80 14.60 -0.14 13.05
C GLY A 80 13.94 1.24 13.04
N LEU A 81 12.98 1.50 12.13
CA LEU A 81 12.28 2.77 12.03
C LEU A 81 11.17 2.90 13.09
N SER A 82 10.95 4.14 13.51
CA SER A 82 9.85 4.60 14.36
C SER A 82 8.52 4.65 13.59
N VAL A 83 7.42 4.78 14.33
CA VAL A 83 6.06 4.84 13.75
C VAL A 83 5.89 6.11 12.91
N GLU A 84 6.50 7.21 13.34
CA GLU A 84 6.47 8.52 12.70
C GLU A 84 7.22 8.48 11.36
N GLU A 85 8.38 7.84 11.33
CA GLU A 85 9.14 7.61 10.09
C GLU A 85 8.33 6.74 9.12
N TYR A 86 7.68 5.68 9.60
CA TYR A 86 6.79 4.88 8.76
C TYR A 86 5.60 5.67 8.21
N LYS A 87 4.99 6.54 9.02
CA LYS A 87 3.90 7.43 8.55
C LYS A 87 4.38 8.34 7.43
N LEU A 88 5.56 8.93 7.58
CA LEU A 88 6.15 9.78 6.55
C LEU A 88 6.46 9.00 5.27
N ILE A 89 7.15 7.86 5.36
CA ILE A 89 7.54 7.02 4.21
C ILE A 89 6.31 6.46 3.46
N LEU A 90 5.22 6.17 4.18
CA LEU A 90 4.00 5.61 3.59
C LEU A 90 2.98 6.67 3.17
N SER A 91 3.26 7.95 3.43
CA SER A 91 2.41 9.05 2.96
C SER A 91 2.30 9.04 1.44
N THR A 92 1.18 9.52 0.92
CA THR A 92 0.93 9.57 -0.52
C THR A 92 1.91 10.52 -1.21
N ASP A 93 2.36 11.56 -0.52
CA ASP A 93 3.28 12.57 -1.08
C ASP A 93 4.68 11.98 -1.28
N THR A 94 5.26 11.35 -0.25
CA THR A 94 6.60 10.71 -0.36
C THR A 94 6.60 9.56 -1.35
N LEU A 95 5.54 8.73 -1.39
CA LEU A 95 5.43 7.67 -2.40
C LEU A 95 5.29 8.24 -3.83
N GLY A 96 4.65 9.40 -3.99
CA GLY A 96 4.60 10.14 -5.24
C GLY A 96 5.99 10.56 -5.70
N GLU A 97 6.78 11.16 -4.80
CA GLU A 97 8.17 11.54 -5.05
C GLU A 97 9.03 10.34 -5.45
N PHE A 98 8.94 9.23 -4.70
CA PHE A 98 9.66 8.00 -5.02
C PHE A 98 9.29 7.47 -6.42
N LYS A 99 8.02 7.57 -6.83
CA LYS A 99 7.59 7.15 -8.16
C LYS A 99 8.22 8.01 -9.25
N GLU A 100 8.29 9.32 -9.07
CA GLU A 100 8.92 10.24 -10.04
C GLU A 100 10.44 10.07 -10.11
N ILE A 101 11.10 9.92 -8.96
CA ILE A 101 12.54 9.62 -8.89
C ILE A 101 12.84 8.32 -9.64
N ASN A 102 12.04 7.27 -9.39
CA ASN A 102 12.21 5.98 -10.04
C ASN A 102 12.05 6.12 -11.56
N LYS A 103 11.01 6.80 -12.05
CA LYS A 103 10.86 7.09 -13.49
C LYS A 103 12.08 7.82 -14.08
N GLY A 104 12.64 8.80 -13.37
CA GLY A 104 13.84 9.51 -13.79
C GLY A 104 15.07 8.61 -13.87
N MET A 105 15.23 7.69 -12.91
CA MET A 105 16.28 6.68 -12.94
C MET A 105 16.09 5.67 -14.08
N TRP A 106 14.87 5.19 -14.32
CA TRP A 106 14.54 4.31 -15.45
C TRP A 106 14.83 4.97 -16.80
N LYS A 107 14.51 6.26 -16.96
CA LYS A 107 14.85 7.02 -18.18
C LYS A 107 16.36 7.09 -18.39
N LYS A 108 17.13 7.44 -17.35
CA LYS A 108 18.61 7.44 -17.43
C LYS A 108 19.18 6.06 -17.75
N LEU A 109 18.58 5.00 -17.22
CA LEU A 109 18.99 3.64 -17.53
C LEU A 109 18.68 3.30 -18.99
N GLN A 110 17.47 3.60 -19.47
CA GLN A 110 17.07 3.42 -20.86
C GLN A 110 17.97 4.20 -21.82
N GLU A 111 18.29 5.46 -21.53
CA GLU A 111 19.20 6.28 -22.34
C GLU A 111 20.61 5.68 -22.42
N LYS A 112 21.14 5.14 -21.31
CA LYS A 112 22.43 4.45 -21.28
C LYS A 112 22.44 3.15 -22.10
N PHE A 113 21.31 2.46 -22.19
CA PHE A 113 21.18 1.27 -23.02
C PHE A 113 20.87 1.59 -24.48
N ALA A 114 20.14 2.68 -24.76
CA ALA A 114 19.81 3.14 -26.11
C ALA A 114 21.00 3.84 -26.80
N SER A 115 21.84 4.55 -26.05
CA SER A 115 23.08 5.14 -26.57
C SER A 115 24.13 4.08 -26.94
N LYS A 116 23.98 2.85 -26.44
CA LYS A 116 24.74 1.67 -26.86
C LYS A 116 24.10 1.05 -28.12
N GLY A 117 24.02 1.83 -29.18
CA GLY A 117 23.52 1.39 -30.49
C GLY A 117 24.36 0.25 -31.10
N PRO A 118 23.80 -0.54 -32.04
CA PRO A 118 24.45 -1.70 -32.66
C PRO A 118 25.72 -1.37 -33.46
N GLU A 119 25.97 -0.09 -33.78
CA GLU A 119 27.16 0.37 -34.52
C GLU A 119 28.48 0.08 -33.78
N GLU A 120 28.53 0.23 -32.45
CA GLU A 120 29.75 -0.09 -31.68
C GLU A 120 30.01 -1.59 -31.59
N LYS A 121 28.94 -2.41 -31.58
CA LYS A 121 29.09 -3.88 -31.58
C LYS A 121 29.60 -4.39 -32.92
N HIS A 122 29.16 -3.78 -34.03
CA HIS A 122 29.65 -4.10 -35.37
C HIS A 122 31.12 -3.69 -35.56
N LYS A 123 31.53 -2.51 -35.08
CA LYS A 123 32.94 -2.08 -35.13
C LYS A 123 33.84 -2.92 -34.22
N ALA A 124 33.38 -3.31 -33.03
CA ALA A 124 34.15 -4.14 -32.11
C ALA A 124 34.34 -5.58 -32.63
N TRP A 125 33.34 -6.16 -33.30
CA TRP A 125 33.46 -7.45 -33.98
C TRP A 125 34.34 -7.39 -35.22
N ALA A 126 34.26 -6.32 -36.01
CA ALA A 126 35.13 -6.13 -37.18
C ALA A 126 36.61 -5.93 -36.78
N GLN A 127 36.89 -5.25 -35.68
CA GLN A 127 38.25 -5.08 -35.15
C GLN A 127 38.82 -6.37 -34.54
N SER A 128 38.01 -7.23 -33.89
CA SER A 128 38.51 -8.49 -33.33
C SER A 128 38.87 -9.52 -34.40
N LEU A 129 38.20 -9.48 -35.55
CA LEU A 129 38.48 -10.34 -36.71
C LEU A 129 39.67 -9.88 -37.56
N SER A 130 40.20 -8.67 -37.31
CA SER A 130 41.28 -8.06 -38.10
C SER A 130 42.68 -8.24 -37.49
N ARG A 131 42.86 -8.96 -36.37
CA ARG A 131 44.20 -9.25 -35.83
C ARG A 131 44.87 -10.36 -36.66
N PRO A 132 45.99 -10.10 -37.35
CA PRO A 132 46.78 -11.17 -37.96
C PRO A 132 47.34 -12.04 -36.84
N ARG A 133 47.20 -13.36 -37.00
CA ARG A 133 47.89 -14.33 -36.17
C ARG A 133 49.34 -14.42 -36.65
N THR A 134 50.25 -13.83 -35.89
CA THR A 134 51.68 -14.14 -35.90
C THR A 134 52.19 -14.06 -34.47
#